data_AF-A0A9D1H3I8-F1
#
_entry.id   AF-A0A9D1H3I8-F1
#
_cell.length_a   1.000
_cell.length_b   1.000
_cell.length_c   1.000
_cell.angle_alpha   90.00
_cell.angle_beta   90.00
_cell.angle_gamma   90.00
#
_symmetry.space_group_name_H-M   'P 1'
#
loop_
_entity.id
_entity.type
_entity.pdbx_description
1 polymer ?
#
loop_
_entity_poly.entity_id
_entity_poly.type
_entity_poly.pdbx_seq_one_letter_code
_entity_poly.pdbx_strand_id
1 'polypeptide(L)'
;MSKRGLNIYKRKDGRWEGRYFTGKRKNGRKCYASVYGSGYFETRRKLVDAAANIEPAGVSTFTACAEEWLSDAEFRVKPSTFANYRFLLQRHILPHLNHRTMQKLSNPDIESFIT
;
A
#
# COMPACT_ATOMS: atom_id res chain seq x y z
N MET A 1 -26.62 1.75 14.79
CA MET A 1 -26.04 1.71 13.42
C MET A 1 -25.82 3.14 12.92
N SER A 2 -24.77 3.39 12.12
CA SER A 2 -24.48 4.71 11.56
C SER A 2 -25.58 5.16 10.60
N LYS A 3 -26.26 6.28 10.87
CA LYS A 3 -27.39 6.79 10.08
C LYS A 3 -27.04 7.24 8.65
N ARG A 4 -25.75 7.34 8.28
CA ARG A 4 -25.27 8.02 7.05
C ARG A 4 -24.38 7.15 6.15
N GLY A 5 -24.42 5.82 6.28
CA GLY A 5 -23.61 4.89 5.46
C GLY A 5 -22.10 4.88 5.74
N LEU A 6 -21.56 5.94 6.34
CA LEU A 6 -20.18 6.02 6.81
C LEU A 6 -20.06 5.54 8.25
N ASN A 7 -19.01 4.79 8.56
CA ASN A 7 -18.72 4.29 9.90
C ASN A 7 -18.14 5.41 10.79
N ILE A 8 -18.98 6.41 11.08
CA ILE A 8 -18.66 7.57 11.91
C ILE A 8 -19.69 7.64 13.05
N TYR A 9 -19.21 7.76 14.29
CA TYR A 9 -20.05 7.87 15.48
C TYR A 9 -19.45 8.84 16.51
N LYS A 10 -20.33 9.37 17.37
CA LYS A 10 -19.93 10.23 18.50
C LYS A 10 -19.66 9.36 19.73
N ARG A 11 -18.53 9.56 20.39
CA ARG A 11 -18.13 8.89 21.63
C ARG A 11 -18.77 9.57 22.85
N LYS A 12 -18.77 8.86 23.99
CA LYS A 12 -19.28 9.38 25.28
C LYS A 12 -18.53 10.62 25.76
N ASP A 13 -17.25 10.74 25.41
CA ASP A 13 -16.37 11.89 25.73
C ASP A 13 -16.56 13.10 24.80
N GLY A 14 -17.53 13.05 23.88
CA GLY A 14 -17.83 14.16 22.95
C GLY A 14 -17.05 14.15 21.64
N ARG A 15 -15.98 13.34 21.52
CA ARG A 15 -15.18 13.22 20.28
C ARG A 15 -15.91 12.43 19.20
N TRP A 16 -15.66 12.75 17.94
CA TRP A 16 -16.15 11.97 16.80
C TRP A 16 -15.08 10.98 16.32
N GLU A 17 -15.46 9.72 16.17
CA GLU A 17 -14.59 8.65 15.66
C GLU A 17 -15.12 8.15 14.32
N GLY A 18 -14.27 8.15 13.30
CA GLY A 18 -14.52 7.52 12.01
C GLY A 18 -13.63 6.30 11.84
N ARG A 19 -14.19 5.15 11.49
CA ARG A 19 -13.43 3.91 11.28
C ARG A 19 -13.43 3.50 9.82
N TYR A 20 -12.26 3.24 9.26
CA TYR A 20 -12.09 2.80 7.88
C TYR A 20 -11.39 1.44 7.82
N PHE A 21 -11.66 0.68 6.76
CA PHE A 21 -11.11 -0.64 6.54
C PHE A 21 -9.67 -0.54 6.03
N THR A 22 -8.72 -1.18 6.70
CA THR A 22 -7.28 -1.12 6.35
C THR A 22 -6.73 -2.41 5.73
N GLY A 23 -7.58 -3.42 5.51
CA GLY A 23 -7.18 -4.70 4.94
C GLY A 23 -7.54 -5.89 5.83
N LYS A 24 -7.00 -7.06 5.49
CA LYS A 24 -7.16 -8.29 6.28
C LYS A 24 -5.81 -8.75 6.81
N ARG A 25 -5.79 -9.27 8.05
CA ARG A 25 -4.62 -9.98 8.58
C ARG A 25 -4.42 -11.31 7.83
N LYS A 26 -3.24 -11.93 8.00
CA LYS A 26 -2.94 -13.27 7.45
C LYS A 26 -3.98 -14.33 7.82
N ASN A 27 -4.66 -14.19 8.96
CA ASN A 27 -5.73 -15.08 9.42
C ASN A 27 -7.13 -14.71 8.88
N GLY A 28 -7.24 -13.83 7.89
CA GLY A 28 -8.50 -13.41 7.27
C GLY A 28 -9.33 -12.39 8.06
N ARG A 29 -8.93 -12.03 9.29
CA ARG A 29 -9.67 -11.04 10.11
C ARG A 29 -9.54 -9.63 9.52
N LYS A 30 -10.66 -8.93 9.38
CA LYS A 30 -10.71 -7.52 8.93
C LYS A 30 -10.02 -6.61 9.94
N CYS A 31 -9.13 -5.75 9.46
CA CYS A 31 -8.52 -4.66 10.22
C CYS A 31 -9.24 -3.35 9.94
N TYR A 32 -9.33 -2.52 10.98
CA TYR A 32 -9.89 -1.18 10.90
C TYR A 32 -8.97 -0.22 11.65
N ALA A 33 -8.78 0.98 11.11
CA ALA A 33 -8.15 2.10 11.79
C ALA A 33 -9.18 3.19 12.10
N SER A 34 -8.87 4.07 13.05
CA SER A 34 -9.75 5.13 13.53
C SER A 34 -9.13 6.50 13.26
N VAL A 35 -9.95 7.45 12.83
CA VAL A 35 -9.64 8.89 12.80
C VAL A 35 -10.52 9.63 13.79
N TYR A 36 -10.01 10.73 14.35
CA TYR A 36 -10.70 11.53 15.36
C TYR A 36 -10.88 12.98 14.92
N GLY A 37 -12.01 13.57 15.30
CA GLY A 37 -12.32 14.98 15.07
C GLY A 37 -13.27 15.54 16.11
N SER A 38 -13.37 16.87 16.14
CA SER A 38 -14.26 17.63 17.02
C SER A 38 -15.71 17.65 16.52
N GLY A 39 -15.90 17.48 15.21
CA GLY A 39 -17.21 17.48 14.56
C GLY A 39 -17.34 16.45 13.44
N TYR A 40 -18.59 16.13 13.07
CA TYR A 40 -18.88 15.13 12.03
C TYR A 40 -18.19 15.45 10.69
N PHE A 41 -18.23 16.70 10.25
CA PHE A 41 -17.66 17.11 8.97
C PHE A 41 -16.13 16.99 8.95
N GLU A 42 -15.47 17.40 10.03
CA GLU A 42 -14.03 17.27 10.19
C GLU A 42 -13.61 15.79 10.18
N THR A 43 -14.28 14.96 10.97
CA THR A 43 -14.02 13.51 11.00
C THR A 43 -14.31 12.85 9.65
N ARG A 44 -15.37 13.27 8.94
CA ARG A 44 -15.67 12.78 7.60
C ARG A 44 -14.55 13.11 6.61
N ARG A 45 -14.05 14.35 6.61
CA ARG A 45 -12.93 14.75 5.74
C ARG A 45 -11.69 13.91 6.03
N LYS A 46 -11.26 13.86 7.31
CA LYS A 46 -10.14 13.02 7.76
C LYS A 46 -10.31 11.55 7.40
N LEU A 47 -11.54 11.02 7.48
CA LEU A 47 -11.84 9.63 7.15
C LEU A 47 -11.66 9.36 5.66
N VAL A 48 -12.15 10.25 4.80
CA VAL A 48 -12.02 10.14 3.34
C VAL A 48 -10.55 10.25 2.94
N ASP A 49 -9.84 11.25 3.46
CA ASP A 49 -8.41 11.45 3.17
C ASP A 49 -7.58 10.24 3.64
N ALA A 50 -7.83 9.75 4.86
CA ALA A 50 -7.12 8.59 5.39
C ALA A 50 -7.47 7.30 4.63
N ALA A 51 -8.70 7.16 4.14
CA ALA A 51 -9.11 6.00 3.34
C ALA A 51 -8.54 6.03 1.91
N ALA A 52 -8.38 7.22 1.33
CA ALA A 52 -7.75 7.40 0.02
C ALA A 52 -6.23 7.17 0.07
N ASN A 53 -5.59 7.56 1.17
CA ASN A 53 -4.16 7.36 1.41
C ASN A 53 -3.82 5.98 2.01
N ILE A 54 -4.77 5.04 2.04
CA ILE A 54 -4.42 3.65 2.29
C ILE A 54 -3.70 3.19 1.05
N GLU A 55 -2.37 3.28 1.07
CA GLU A 55 -1.56 2.40 0.25
C GLU A 55 -2.07 0.99 0.51
N PRO A 56 -2.61 0.29 -0.50
CA PRO A 56 -3.26 -0.99 -0.29
C PRO A 56 -2.25 -1.90 0.38
N ALA A 57 -2.42 -2.10 1.70
CA ALA A 57 -1.49 -2.85 2.52
C ALA A 57 -1.49 -4.28 2.00
N GLY A 58 -0.56 -4.57 1.08
CA GLY A 58 -0.48 -5.84 0.39
C GLY A 58 -0.65 -5.88 -1.13
N VAL A 59 -0.86 -4.77 -1.84
CA VAL A 59 -1.07 -4.81 -3.30
C VAL A 59 -0.05 -3.96 -4.05
N SER A 60 1.13 -3.72 -3.47
CA SER A 60 2.25 -3.25 -4.27
C SER A 60 2.63 -4.36 -5.27
N THR A 61 2.58 -4.03 -6.55
CA THR A 61 3.14 -4.90 -7.59
C THR A 61 4.65 -4.96 -7.43
N PHE A 62 5.26 -6.02 -7.93
CA PHE A 62 6.71 -6.09 -8.01
C PHE A 62 7.29 -4.86 -8.71
N THR A 63 6.65 -4.42 -9.81
CA THR A 63 7.02 -3.23 -10.56
C THR A 63 7.04 -1.96 -9.70
N ALA A 64 5.99 -1.72 -8.90
CA ALA A 64 5.92 -0.53 -8.05
C ALA A 64 7.06 -0.51 -7.03
N CYS A 65 7.34 -1.65 -6.37
CA CYS A 65 8.45 -1.74 -5.43
C CYS A 65 9.83 -1.62 -6.12
N ALA A 66 9.96 -2.15 -7.33
CA ALA A 66 11.17 -2.06 -8.13
C ALA A 66 11.48 -0.62 -8.56
N GLU A 67 10.46 0.13 -8.97
CA GLU A 67 10.59 1.54 -9.34
C GLU A 67 10.91 2.42 -8.12
N GLU A 68 10.25 2.17 -6.99
CA GLU A 68 10.56 2.85 -5.73
C GLU A 68 12.01 2.61 -5.29
N TRP A 69 12.46 1.35 -5.33
CA TRP A 69 13.86 1.00 -5.06
C TRP A 69 14.83 1.68 -6.03
N LEU A 70 14.50 1.75 -7.32
CA LEU A 70 15.35 2.37 -8.32
C LEU A 70 15.47 3.89 -8.08
N SER A 71 14.36 4.56 -7.79
CA SER A 71 14.34 5.99 -7.45
C SER A 71 15.20 6.31 -6.23
N ASP A 72 15.18 5.44 -5.22
CA ASP A 72 15.97 5.58 -4.01
C ASP A 72 17.46 5.21 -4.25
N ALA A 73 17.74 4.26 -5.15
CA ALA A 73 19.09 3.91 -5.56
C ALA A 73 19.80 5.02 -6.33
N GLU A 74 19.09 5.84 -7.11
CA GLU A 74 19.64 6.94 -7.91
C GLU A 74 20.51 7.91 -7.09
N PHE A 75 20.10 8.18 -5.85
CA PHE A 75 20.82 9.09 -4.95
C PHE A 75 22.00 8.44 -4.22
N ARG A 76 22.12 7.10 -4.26
CA ARG A 76 23.14 6.36 -3.52
C ARG A 76 24.27 5.82 -4.38
N VAL A 77 24.02 5.55 -5.66
CA VAL A 77 24.97 4.87 -6.54
C VAL A 77 25.46 5.77 -7.66
N LYS A 78 26.59 5.41 -8.27
CA LYS A 78 27.13 6.15 -9.43
C LYS A 78 26.19 6.04 -10.63
N PRO A 79 26.17 7.03 -11.55
CA PRO A 79 25.30 7.00 -12.73
C PRO A 79 25.43 5.74 -13.58
N SER A 80 26.64 5.21 -13.76
CA SER A 80 26.87 3.96 -14.51
C SER A 80 26.27 2.73 -13.82
N THR A 81 26.35 2.66 -12.49
CA THR A 81 25.72 1.59 -11.70
C THR A 81 24.21 1.69 -11.77
N PHE A 82 23.65 2.89 -11.62
CA PHE A 82 22.22 3.14 -11.75
C PHE A 82 21.69 2.73 -13.13
N ALA A 83 22.38 3.14 -14.20
CA ALA A 83 22.04 2.76 -15.56
C ALA A 83 22.03 1.23 -15.74
N ASN A 84 23.00 0.53 -15.14
CA ASN A 84 23.05 -0.92 -15.16
C ASN A 84 21.87 -1.55 -14.38
N TYR A 85 21.57 -1.06 -13.18
CA TYR A 85 20.41 -1.53 -12.39
C TYR A 85 19.11 -1.36 -13.17
N ARG A 86 18.88 -0.18 -13.74
CA ARG A 86 17.71 0.09 -14.59
C ARG A 86 17.65 -0.85 -15.78
N PHE A 87 18.77 -1.05 -16.47
CA PHE A 87 18.84 -1.94 -17.62
C PHE A 87 18.50 -3.38 -17.25
N LEU A 88 19.13 -3.93 -16.20
CA LEU A 88 18.88 -5.30 -15.75
C LEU A 88 17.42 -5.50 -15.35
N LEU A 89 16.87 -4.52 -14.62
CA LEU A 89 15.49 -4.55 -14.14
C LEU A 89 14.50 -4.55 -15.31
N GLN A 90 14.66 -3.63 -16.27
CA GLN A 90 13.76 -3.51 -17.42
C GLN A 90 13.90 -4.67 -18.41
N ARG A 91 15.14 -5.12 -18.66
CA ARG A 91 15.43 -6.11 -19.71
C ARG A 91 15.15 -7.54 -19.27
N HIS A 92 15.45 -7.86 -18.01
CA HIS A 92 15.47 -9.24 -17.52
C HIS A 92 14.41 -9.49 -16.45
N ILE A 93 14.22 -8.60 -15.47
CA ILE A 93 13.40 -8.92 -14.30
C ILE A 93 11.92 -8.62 -14.52
N LEU A 94 11.60 -7.39 -14.98
CA LEU A 94 10.21 -6.95 -15.16
C LEU A 94 9.41 -7.80 -16.15
N PRO A 95 9.94 -8.29 -17.29
CA PRO A 95 9.16 -9.12 -18.20
C PRO A 95 8.57 -10.38 -17.55
N HIS A 96 9.21 -10.89 -16.50
CA HIS A 96 8.78 -12.11 -15.81
C HIS A 96 7.94 -11.82 -14.57
N LEU A 97 8.25 -10.75 -13.83
CA LEU A 97 7.65 -10.49 -12.51
C LEU A 97 6.64 -9.33 -12.47
N ASN A 98 6.46 -8.57 -13.55
CA ASN A 98 5.64 -7.34 -13.58
C ASN A 98 4.19 -7.50 -13.09
N HIS A 99 3.58 -8.66 -13.33
CA HIS A 99 2.16 -8.94 -13.05
C HIS A 99 1.96 -9.56 -11.67
N ARG A 100 3.04 -9.82 -10.92
CA ARG A 100 2.98 -10.38 -9.57
C ARG A 100 2.87 -9.26 -8.55
N THR A 101 2.01 -9.46 -7.55
CA THR A 101 2.01 -8.64 -6.34
C THR A 101 3.08 -9.17 -5.39
N MET A 102 3.67 -8.29 -4.57
CA MET A 102 4.69 -8.69 -3.59
C MET A 102 4.19 -9.78 -2.62
N GLN A 103 2.88 -9.82 -2.34
CA GLN A 103 2.27 -10.87 -1.53
C GLN A 103 2.15 -12.23 -2.21
N LYS A 104 2.10 -12.25 -3.54
CA LYS A 104 1.95 -13.47 -4.35
C LYS A 104 3.26 -13.94 -4.97
N LEU A 105 4.33 -13.16 -4.84
CA LEU A 105 5.65 -13.54 -5.28
C LEU A 105 6.13 -14.74 -4.46
N SER A 106 6.42 -15.84 -5.14
CA SER A 106 6.77 -17.12 -4.53
C SER A 106 8.11 -17.65 -5.08
N ASN A 107 8.73 -18.61 -4.39
CA ASN A 107 9.98 -19.22 -4.86
C ASN A 107 9.88 -19.80 -6.29
N PRO A 108 8.79 -20.49 -6.67
CA PRO A 108 8.62 -20.95 -8.05
C PRO A 108 8.66 -19.82 -9.10
N ASP A 109 8.16 -18.63 -8.77
CA ASP A 109 8.25 -17.48 -9.68
C ASP A 109 9.70 -17.02 -9.89
N ILE A 110 10.53 -17.12 -8.84
CA ILE A 110 11.96 -16.78 -8.89
C ILE A 110 12.74 -17.87 -9.64
N GLU A 111 12.45 -19.14 -9.38
CA GLU A 111 13.08 -20.28 -10.07
C GLU A 111 12.78 -20.28 -11.57
N SER A 112 11.55 -19.95 -11.96
CA SER A 112 11.15 -19.79 -13.37
C SER A 112 11.83 -18.61 -14.07
N PHE A 113 12.39 -17.66 -13.33
CA PHE A 113 13.18 -16.58 -13.91
C PHE A 113 14.65 -16.98 -14.11
N ILE A 114 15.18 -17.85 -13.23
CA ILE A 114 16.58 -18.30 -13.26
C ILE A 114 16.80 -19.41 -14.30
N THR A 115 15.76 -20.21 -14.59
CA THR A 115 15.79 -21.35 -15.52
C THR A 115 15.38 -20.94 -16.93
#